data_AF-A0A7V0R2T6-F1
#
_entry.id   AF-A0A7V0R2T6-F1
#
_cell.length_a   1.000
_cell.length_b   1.000
_cell.length_c   1.000
_cell.angle_alpha   90.00
_cell.angle_beta   90.00
_cell.angle_gamma   90.00
#
_symmetry.space_group_name_H-M   'P 1'
#
loop_
_entity.id
_entity.type
_entity.pdbx_description
1 polymer ?
#
loop_
_entity_poly.entity_id
_entity_poly.type
_entity_poly.pdbx_seq_one_letter_code
_entity_poly.pdbx_strand_id
1 'polypeptide(L)' 'MERRERNKFMRKKLKTKREIKPDFVYDSIKVEKFINYVMKEGKKSLARKIVYSTFDKINEKAKVKEENRLEIFELALD' A
#
# COMPACT_ATOMS: atom_id res chain seq x y z
N MET A 1 30.95 10.08 -1.69
CA MET A 1 31.27 8.79 -1.04
C MET A 1 30.27 7.74 -1.52
N GLU A 2 30.67 6.92 -2.49
CA GLU A 2 29.78 5.93 -3.12
C GLU A 2 29.25 4.93 -2.09
N ARG A 3 28.07 4.35 -2.36
CA ARG A 3 27.40 3.34 -1.51
C ARG A 3 28.31 2.15 -1.14
N ARG A 4 29.41 1.96 -1.88
CA ARG A 4 30.47 0.98 -1.67
C ARG A 4 31.31 1.26 -0.42
N GLU A 5 31.63 2.51 -0.10
CA GLU A 5 32.52 2.83 1.04
C GLU A 5 31.82 2.70 2.40
N ARG A 6 30.52 3.02 2.48
CA ARG A 6 29.72 2.82 3.70
C ARG A 6 29.56 1.35 4.11
N ASN A 7 29.74 0.42 3.18
CA ASN A 7 29.58 -1.02 3.41
C ASN A 7 30.84 -1.71 3.95
N LYS A 8 31.98 -1.01 4.06
CA LYS A 8 33.27 -1.59 4.47
C LYS A 8 33.28 -2.15 5.90
N PHE A 9 32.34 -1.73 6.77
CA PHE A 9 32.27 -2.12 8.18
C PHE A 9 31.01 -2.90 8.58
N MET A 10 30.11 -3.26 7.66
CA MET A 10 28.92 -4.06 7.99
C MET A 10 29.16 -5.56 7.77
N ARG A 11 29.11 -6.35 8.85
CA ARG A 11 29.27 -7.83 8.80
C ARG A 11 28.17 -8.54 7.99
N LYS A 12 27.00 -7.93 7.83
CA LYS A 12 25.88 -8.44 7.00
C LYS A 12 25.58 -7.44 5.89
N LYS A 13 25.40 -7.94 4.66
CA LYS A 13 24.97 -7.14 3.51
C LYS A 13 23.65 -6.43 3.84
N LEU A 14 23.59 -5.11 3.64
CA LEU A 14 22.33 -4.37 3.70
C LEU A 14 21.33 -4.99 2.73
N LYS A 15 20.21 -5.47 3.24
CA LYS A 15 19.14 -6.03 2.42
C LYS A 15 18.52 -4.91 1.60
N THR A 16 18.43 -5.10 0.30
CA THR A 16 17.70 -4.19 -0.58
C THR A 16 16.21 -4.22 -0.21
N LYS A 17 15.61 -3.03 -0.03
CA LYS A 17 14.16 -2.92 0.13
C LYS A 17 13.52 -3.35 -1.20
N ARG A 18 12.45 -4.14 -1.11
CA ARG A 18 11.69 -4.54 -2.31
C ARG A 18 10.83 -3.36 -2.74
N GLU A 19 10.93 -3.00 -4.01
CA GLU A 19 10.07 -1.98 -4.60
C GLU A 19 8.68 -2.58 -4.86
N ILE A 20 7.64 -1.82 -4.54
CA ILE A 20 6.24 -2.21 -4.69
C ILE A 20 5.67 -1.38 -5.82
N LYS A 21 4.99 -2.04 -6.77
CA LYS A 21 4.31 -1.36 -7.87
C LYS A 21 3.07 -0.63 -7.36
N PRO A 22 2.59 0.43 -8.01
CA PRO A 22 1.32 1.04 -7.64
C PRO A 22 0.13 0.09 -7.92
N ASP A 23 -0.98 0.35 -7.24
CA ASP A 23 -2.25 -0.36 -7.45
C ASP A 23 -2.82 -0.05 -8.85
N PHE A 24 -3.49 -1.02 -9.48
CA PHE A 24 -4.00 -0.85 -10.86
C PHE A 24 -5.22 0.08 -10.97
N VAL A 25 -5.99 0.26 -9.90
CA VAL A 25 -7.24 1.04 -9.92
C VAL A 25 -6.99 2.47 -9.46
N TYR A 26 -6.21 2.63 -8.39
CA TYR A 26 -5.99 3.93 -7.75
C TYR A 26 -4.60 4.52 -8.00
N ASP A 27 -3.72 3.80 -8.71
CA ASP A 27 -2.32 4.18 -8.97
C ASP A 27 -1.53 4.59 -7.70
N SER A 28 -1.93 4.05 -6.54
CA SER A 28 -1.35 4.40 -5.25
C SER A 28 -0.51 3.26 -4.67
N ILE A 29 0.73 3.57 -4.30
CA ILE A 29 1.63 2.64 -3.61
C ILE A 29 1.13 2.35 -2.19
N LYS A 30 0.46 3.32 -1.54
CA LYS A 30 -0.07 3.15 -0.19
C LYS A 30 -1.23 2.15 -0.17
N VAL A 31 -2.14 2.24 -1.15
CA VAL A 31 -3.24 1.29 -1.33
C VAL A 31 -2.71 -0.11 -1.63
N GLU A 32 -1.75 -0.25 -2.55
CA GLU A 32 -1.14 -1.55 -2.85
C GLU A 32 -0.45 -2.17 -1.61
N LYS A 33 0.25 -1.37 -0.80
CA LYS A 33 0.82 -1.84 0.46
C LYS A 33 -0.26 -2.31 1.42
N PHE A 34 -1.36 -1.57 1.55
CA PHE A 34 -2.48 -1.94 2.41
C PHE A 34 -3.15 -3.26 1.97
N ILE A 35 -3.39 -3.44 0.67
CA ILE A 35 -3.87 -4.70 0.09
C ILE A 35 -2.95 -5.86 0.47
N ASN A 36 -1.63 -5.67 0.38
CA ASN A 36 -0.65 -6.70 0.72
C ASN A 36 -0.64 -7.03 2.23
N TYR A 37 -1.01 -6.08 3.11
CA TYR A 37 -1.18 -6.34 4.55
C TYR A 37 -2.49 -7.05 4.88
N VAL A 38 -3.58 -6.72 4.18
CA VAL A 38 -4.89 -7.39 4.35
C VAL A 38 -4.85 -8.82 3.80
N MET A 39 -3.98 -9.09 2.84
CA MET A 39 -3.83 -10.41 2.22
C MET A 39 -3.42 -11.48 3.22
N LYS A 40 -4.27 -12.50 3.36
CA LYS A 40 -3.99 -13.72 4.13
C LYS A 40 -3.74 -14.89 3.18
N GLU A 41 -2.79 -15.78 3.53
CA GLU A 41 -2.46 -17.00 2.76
C GLU A 41 -2.13 -16.75 1.27
N GLY A 42 -1.59 -15.57 0.93
CA GLY A 42 -1.28 -15.23 -0.47
C GLY A 42 -2.49 -14.95 -1.35
N LYS A 43 -3.70 -14.85 -0.79
CA LYS A 43 -4.96 -14.62 -1.53
C LYS A 43 -5.14 -13.16 -1.97
N LYS A 44 -4.27 -12.69 -2.87
CA LYS A 44 -4.24 -11.28 -3.30
C LYS A 44 -5.50 -10.82 -4.04
N SER A 45 -6.07 -11.70 -4.86
CA SER A 45 -7.32 -11.39 -5.58
C SER A 45 -8.47 -11.13 -4.61
N LEU A 46 -8.59 -11.95 -3.55
CA LEU A 46 -9.62 -11.78 -2.52
C LEU A 46 -9.37 -10.51 -1.70
N ALA A 47 -8.12 -10.25 -1.30
CA ALA A 47 -7.76 -9.05 -0.55
C ALA A 47 -8.12 -7.77 -1.32
N ARG A 48 -7.83 -7.70 -2.63
CA ARG A 48 -8.23 -6.58 -3.49
C ARG A 48 -9.74 -6.37 -3.50
N LYS A 49 -10.51 -7.43 -3.71
CA LYS A 49 -11.98 -7.35 -3.69
C LYS A 49 -12.51 -6.79 -2.37
N ILE A 50 -11.95 -7.24 -1.25
CA ILE A 50 -12.33 -6.74 0.09
C ILE A 50 -12.03 -5.24 0.22
N VAL A 51 -10.81 -4.81 -0.11
CA VAL A 51 -10.40 -3.40 0.02
C VAL A 51 -11.24 -2.49 -0.86
N TYR A 52 -11.42 -2.83 -2.13
CA TYR A 52 -12.23 -2.01 -3.05
C TYR A 52 -13.70 -1.95 -2.61
N SER A 53 -14.29 -3.09 -2.20
CA SER A 53 -15.66 -3.09 -1.67
C SER A 53 -15.80 -2.26 -0.40
N THR A 54 -14.72 -2.10 0.38
CA THR A 54 -14.71 -1.28 1.58
C THR A 54 -14.69 0.20 1.21
N PHE A 55 -13.93 0.58 0.19
CA PHE A 55 -13.96 1.95 -0.33
C PHE A 55 -15.34 2.34 -0.90
N ASP A 56 -16.03 1.41 -1.56
CA ASP A 56 -17.41 1.65 -2.02
C ASP A 56 -18.36 1.86 -0.83
N LYS A 57 -18.23 1.06 0.23
CA LYS A 57 -19.00 1.23 1.48
C LYS A 57 -18.69 2.54 2.22
N ILE A 58 -17.47 3.04 2.13
CA ILE A 58 -17.10 4.34 2.72
C ILE A 58 -17.84 5.45 1.99
N ASN A 59 -17.93 5.40 0.67
CA ASN A 59 -18.71 6.37 -0.11
C ASN A 59 -20.18 6.38 0.31
N GLU A 60 -20.80 5.21 0.43
CA GLU A 60 -22.21 5.08 0.85
C GLU A 60 -22.47 5.67 2.24
N LYS A 61 -21.59 5.35 3.21
CA LYS A 61 -21.77 5.77 4.61
C LYS A 61 -21.46 7.24 4.84
N ALA A 62 -20.36 7.72 4.27
CA ALA A 62 -19.93 9.09 4.45
C ALA A 62 -20.74 10.06 3.56
N LYS A 63 -21.54 9.55 2.60
CA LYS A 63 -22.28 10.32 1.59
C LYS A 63 -21.38 11.32 0.86
N VAL A 64 -20.13 10.95 0.64
CA VAL A 64 -19.13 11.80 0.00
C VAL A 64 -18.95 11.38 -1.46
N LYS A 65 -18.57 12.33 -2.31
CA LYS A 65 -18.21 12.08 -3.71
C LYS A 65 -17.09 11.03 -3.81
N GLU A 66 -17.07 10.30 -4.92
CA GLU A 66 -16.13 9.19 -5.18
C GLU A 66 -14.65 9.57 -5.07
N GLU A 67 -14.35 10.86 -5.27
CA GLU A 67 -13.00 11.45 -5.19
C GLU A 67 -12.42 11.38 -3.77
N ASN A 68 -13.27 11.43 -2.73
CA ASN A 68 -12.81 11.65 -1.35
C ASN A 68 -12.45 10.36 -0.61
N ARG A 69 -12.73 9.17 -1.17
CA ARG A 69 -12.40 7.89 -0.49
C ARG A 69 -10.91 7.70 -0.24
N LEU A 70 -10.08 8.16 -1.18
CA LEU A 70 -8.63 8.13 -1.00
C LEU A 70 -8.19 9.15 0.05
N GLU A 71 -8.76 10.36 0.03
CA GLU A 71 -8.43 11.39 1.04
C GLU A 71 -8.79 10.93 2.46
N ILE A 72 -9.96 10.30 2.64
CA ILE A 72 -10.39 9.74 3.93
C ILE A 72 -9.43 8.63 4.36
N PHE A 73 -9.02 7.77 3.42
CA PHE A 73 -8.05 6.70 3.71
C PHE A 73 -6.69 7.26 4.12
N GLU A 74 -6.20 8.28 3.43
CA GLU A 74 -4.93 8.94 3.77
C GLU A 74 -5.02 9.65 5.13
N LEU A 75 -6.11 10.39 5.39
CA LEU A 75 -6.37 11.03 6.68
C LEU A 75 -6.43 10.02 7.83
N ALA A 76 -6.93 8.81 7.60
CA ALA A 76 -7.00 7.76 8.60
C ALA A 76 -5.67 7.03 8.84
N LEU A 77 -4.71 7.16 7.91
CA LEU A 77 -3.36 6.60 8.02
C LEU A 77 -2.36 7.54 8.69
N ASP A 78 -2.59 8.85 8.58
CA ASP A 78 -1.83 9.90 9.28
C ASP A 78 -2.18 9.94 10.78
#